data_AF-A0A1B6INZ2-F1
#
_entry.id   AF-A0A1B6INZ2-F1
#
_cell.length_a   1.000
_cell.length_b   1.000
_cell.length_c   1.000
_cell.angle_alpha   90.00
_cell.angle_beta   90.00
_cell.angle_gamma   90.00
#
_symmetry.space_group_name_H-M   'P 1'
#
loop_
_entity.id
_entity.type
_entity.pdbx_description
1 polymer ?
#
loop_
_entity_poly.entity_id
_entity_poly.type
_entity_poly.pdbx_seq_one_letter_code
_entity_poly.pdbx_strand_id
1 'polypeptide(L)'
;ERELLRISELRTHLQVIVEPGELNMRRYTVLGGVFHLDLLEQPPQPKILQDRTLLTVLEGEHKLQHIDYYEEYRVTLPDKDNTSDETDAETKATMESEQLKLVAINIALPESVLWFEPPTAVQWNREKKIWSTSNIHDPKFNEEKQVLSFKTGLMAPVGLATFRFVNLPYQTWELRPDWKGPPGGVFFSVTAATVIVEFIIRANQVCMNQLQNATSTALQDIVGTFYPPHQLMRRMRQGGIDLFPQHDAYLYVEGVTQKHYTAENHLYDCMALCSTTYNFSWSRWNLLAGRNNMVMQVREFIDRKRLPNYQMLHVTPLKAIIVDCTEVSQAFSHQGVEGMEFYPDLFMLVSKHASSSSKEKIAAIDQDLVQT
;
A
#
# COMPACT_ATOMS: atom_id res chain seq x y z
N GLU A 1 -27.09 -10.42 5.95
CA GLU A 1 -26.97 -11.36 4.81
C GLU A 1 -27.30 -10.73 3.45
N ARG A 2 -28.52 -10.25 3.18
CA ARG A 2 -28.87 -9.64 1.86
C ARG A 2 -27.97 -8.46 1.45
N GLU A 3 -27.60 -7.60 2.39
CA GLU A 3 -26.69 -6.48 2.11
C GLU A 3 -25.26 -6.96 1.82
N LEU A 4 -24.79 -8.00 2.52
CA LEU A 4 -23.48 -8.61 2.28
C LEU A 4 -23.43 -9.32 0.92
N LEU A 5 -24.50 -10.02 0.53
CA LEU A 5 -24.66 -10.60 -0.80
C LEU A 5 -24.58 -9.52 -1.90
N ARG A 6 -25.32 -8.41 -1.72
CA ARG A 6 -25.29 -7.29 -2.66
C ARG A 6 -23.91 -6.63 -2.75
N ILE A 7 -23.19 -6.50 -1.62
CA ILE A 7 -21.82 -5.97 -1.60
C ILE A 7 -20.86 -6.94 -2.30
N SER A 8 -21.03 -8.25 -2.10
CA SER A 8 -20.23 -9.28 -2.79
C SER A 8 -20.43 -9.24 -4.30
N GLU A 9 -21.69 -9.15 -4.75
CA GLU A 9 -22.02 -9.00 -6.18
C GLU A 9 -21.45 -7.70 -6.76
N LEU A 10 -21.56 -6.58 -6.03
CA LEU A 10 -21.00 -5.30 -6.44
C LEU A 10 -19.47 -5.37 -6.55
N ARG A 11 -18.78 -6.10 -5.67
CA ARG A 11 -17.32 -6.28 -5.76
C ARG A 11 -16.92 -6.86 -7.11
N THR A 12 -17.60 -7.92 -7.56
CA THR A 12 -17.31 -8.57 -8.85
C THR A 12 -17.51 -7.63 -10.04
N HIS A 13 -18.51 -6.75 -9.98
CA HIS A 13 -18.81 -5.82 -11.08
C HIS A 13 -17.91 -4.57 -11.09
N LEU A 14 -17.37 -4.18 -9.93
CA LEU A 14 -16.56 -2.96 -9.78
C LEU A 14 -15.05 -3.23 -9.88
N GLN A 15 -14.64 -4.49 -9.75
CA GLN A 15 -13.24 -4.88 -9.93
C GLN A 15 -12.80 -4.65 -11.39
N VAL A 16 -11.56 -4.19 -11.55
CA VAL A 16 -10.93 -4.09 -12.86
C VAL A 16 -10.69 -5.49 -13.41
N ILE A 17 -11.32 -5.79 -14.54
CA ILE A 17 -11.10 -7.01 -15.32
C ILE A 17 -9.77 -6.85 -16.05
N VAL A 18 -8.88 -7.82 -15.92
CA VAL A 18 -7.57 -7.86 -16.58
C VAL A 18 -7.42 -9.15 -17.38
N GLU A 19 -6.71 -9.07 -18.50
CA GLU A 19 -6.37 -10.25 -19.30
C GLU A 19 -5.32 -11.14 -18.60
N PRO A 20 -5.23 -12.44 -18.91
CA PRO A 20 -4.16 -13.29 -18.42
C PRO A 20 -2.78 -12.68 -18.74
N GLY A 21 -1.97 -12.47 -17.70
CA GLY A 21 -0.64 -11.86 -17.82
C GLY A 21 -0.62 -10.33 -17.79
N GLU A 22 -1.76 -9.64 -17.74
CA GLU A 22 -1.83 -8.20 -17.48
C GLU A 22 -1.75 -7.90 -15.98
N LEU A 23 -0.98 -6.88 -15.61
CA LEU A 23 -0.87 -6.43 -14.24
C LEU A 23 -2.00 -5.46 -13.89
N ASN A 24 -2.83 -5.84 -12.92
CA ASN A 24 -3.85 -4.94 -12.37
C ASN A 24 -3.19 -3.82 -11.52
N MET A 25 -3.06 -2.62 -12.09
CA MET A 25 -2.46 -1.44 -11.42
C MET A 25 -3.31 -0.84 -10.29
N ARG A 26 -4.57 -1.27 -10.10
CA ARG A 26 -5.34 -0.94 -8.89
C ARG A 26 -4.92 -1.80 -7.70
N ARG A 27 -4.51 -3.04 -7.98
CA ARG A 27 -4.10 -4.03 -6.99
C ARG A 27 -2.58 -4.01 -6.71
N TYR A 28 -1.80 -3.74 -7.75
CA TYR A 28 -0.33 -3.73 -7.70
C TYR A 28 0.23 -2.36 -8.03
N THR A 29 1.46 -2.11 -7.60
CA THR A 29 2.23 -0.90 -7.94
C THR A 29 3.64 -1.28 -8.33
N VAL A 30 4.24 -0.50 -9.22
CA VAL A 30 5.65 -0.68 -9.58
C VAL A 30 6.51 0.19 -8.68
N LEU A 31 7.52 -0.40 -8.04
CA LEU A 31 8.45 0.25 -7.11
C LEU A 31 9.90 0.03 -7.53
N GLY A 32 10.83 0.81 -6.96
CA GLY A 32 12.26 0.67 -7.24
C GLY A 32 12.72 1.31 -8.54
N GLY A 33 11.81 1.96 -9.29
CA GLY A 33 12.08 2.59 -10.58
C GLY A 33 11.71 1.71 -11.76
N VAL A 34 12.15 2.13 -12.95
CA VAL A 34 11.95 1.40 -14.21
C VAL A 34 13.30 1.16 -14.84
N PHE A 35 13.62 -0.11 -15.08
CA PHE A 35 14.87 -0.55 -15.66
C PHE A 35 14.72 -0.58 -17.18
N HIS A 36 15.52 0.22 -17.88
CA HIS A 36 15.57 0.21 -19.34
C HIS A 36 16.69 -0.72 -19.77
N LEU A 37 16.36 -1.65 -20.65
CA LEU A 37 17.28 -2.68 -21.15
C LEU A 37 17.41 -2.46 -22.65
N ASP A 38 18.63 -2.17 -23.08
CA ASP A 38 18.99 -2.00 -24.48
C ASP A 38 20.10 -2.97 -24.82
N LEU A 39 19.92 -3.70 -25.93
CA LEU A 39 20.99 -4.50 -26.52
C LEU A 39 21.66 -3.67 -27.62
N LEU A 40 22.98 -3.52 -27.54
CA LEU A 40 23.75 -2.70 -28.46
C LEU A 40 24.74 -3.55 -29.25
N GLU A 41 24.84 -3.29 -30.55
CA GLU A 41 25.90 -3.82 -31.39
C GLU A 41 27.15 -2.96 -31.24
N GLN A 42 28.26 -3.60 -30.87
CA GLN A 42 29.54 -2.93 -30.76
C GLN A 42 30.18 -2.85 -32.16
N PRO A 43 30.61 -1.65 -32.62
CA PRO A 43 31.30 -1.54 -33.89
C PRO A 43 32.64 -2.30 -33.84
N PRO A 44 33.18 -2.72 -35.01
CA PRO A 44 34.43 -3.46 -35.09
C PRO A 44 35.55 -2.82 -34.27
N GLN A 45 36.09 -3.55 -33.30
CA GLN A 45 37.18 -3.09 -32.46
C GLN A 45 38.55 -3.40 -33.10
N PRO A 46 39.59 -2.59 -32.84
CA PRO A 46 40.95 -2.86 -33.29
C PRO A 46 41.43 -4.23 -32.80
N LYS A 47 41.96 -5.06 -33.70
CA LYS A 47 42.62 -6.32 -33.34
C LYS A 47 44.13 -6.14 -33.42
N ILE A 48 44.83 -6.60 -32.39
CA ILE A 48 46.29 -6.67 -32.38
C ILE A 48 46.69 -8.01 -32.99
N LEU A 49 47.45 -7.96 -34.08
CA LEU A 49 47.98 -9.13 -34.75
C LEU A 49 49.26 -9.63 -34.04
N GLN A 50 49.70 -10.84 -34.39
CA GLN A 50 50.87 -11.48 -33.75
C GLN A 50 52.16 -10.66 -33.91
N ASP A 51 52.26 -9.86 -34.96
CA ASP A 51 53.38 -8.95 -35.25
C ASP A 51 53.28 -7.60 -34.52
N ARG A 52 52.31 -7.44 -33.60
CA ARG A 52 51.95 -6.19 -32.90
C ARG A 52 51.37 -5.09 -33.80
N THR A 53 51.00 -5.41 -35.04
CA THR A 53 50.28 -4.47 -35.90
C THR A 53 48.83 -4.34 -35.43
N LEU A 54 48.34 -3.09 -35.34
CA LEU A 54 46.94 -2.77 -35.06
C LEU A 54 46.17 -2.73 -36.37
N LEU A 55 45.19 -3.63 -36.52
CA LEU A 55 44.30 -3.68 -37.66
C LEU A 55 42.87 -3.37 -37.20
N THR A 56 42.30 -2.29 -37.74
CA THR A 56 40.91 -1.92 -37.50
C THR A 56 40.18 -1.98 -38.82
N VAL A 57 39.21 -2.89 -38.94
CA VAL A 57 38.34 -2.98 -40.12
C VAL A 57 37.20 -1.99 -39.92
N LEU A 58 37.20 -0.92 -40.70
CA LEU A 58 36.21 0.14 -40.61
C LEU A 58 35.07 -0.14 -41.59
N GLU A 59 34.21 -1.12 -41.30
CA GLU A 59 33.02 -1.42 -42.10
C GLU A 59 31.75 -0.91 -41.40
N GLY A 60 30.91 -0.17 -42.12
CA GLY A 60 29.63 0.36 -41.62
C GLY A 60 29.71 1.69 -40.87
N GLU A 61 28.65 2.02 -40.14
CA GLU A 61 28.59 3.22 -39.29
C GLU A 61 29.34 2.95 -37.97
N HIS A 62 30.34 3.77 -37.64
CA HIS A 62 31.21 3.62 -36.48
C HIS A 62 30.58 4.15 -35.19
N LYS A 63 29.32 3.80 -34.94
CA LYS A 63 28.54 4.22 -33.78
C LYS A 63 27.83 3.01 -33.18
N LEU A 64 27.51 3.08 -31.89
CA LEU A 64 26.67 2.08 -31.24
C LEU A 64 25.31 2.05 -31.94
N GLN A 65 24.87 0.85 -32.33
CA GLN A 65 23.56 0.63 -32.93
C GLN A 65 22.71 -0.21 -31.97
N HIS A 66 21.43 0.13 -31.84
CA HIS A 66 20.50 -0.68 -31.07
C HIS A 66 20.12 -1.93 -31.86
N ILE A 67 20.09 -3.07 -31.19
CA ILE A 67 19.57 -4.32 -31.71
C ILE A 67 18.14 -4.48 -31.20
N ASP A 68 17.20 -4.57 -32.13
CA ASP A 68 15.81 -4.93 -31.83
C ASP A 68 15.71 -6.43 -31.55
N TYR A 69 16.12 -6.81 -30.34
CA TYR A 69 16.14 -8.20 -29.91
C TYR A 69 14.73 -8.68 -29.56
N TYR A 70 14.29 -9.72 -30.27
CA TYR A 70 13.04 -10.40 -30.02
C TYR A 70 13.20 -11.91 -30.21
N GLU A 71 12.96 -12.65 -29.14
CA GLU A 71 12.90 -14.11 -29.12
C GLU A 71 11.57 -14.54 -28.53
N GLU A 72 10.77 -15.26 -29.32
CA GLU A 72 9.46 -15.70 -28.90
C GLU A 72 9.56 -17.03 -28.14
N TYR A 73 9.25 -17.01 -26.84
CA TYR A 73 9.25 -18.23 -26.03
C TYR A 73 7.95 -19.03 -26.27
N ARG A 74 7.98 -20.00 -27.18
CA ARG A 74 6.88 -20.93 -27.42
C ARG A 74 7.20 -22.31 -26.87
N VAL A 75 6.40 -22.76 -25.90
CA VAL A 75 6.41 -24.17 -25.48
C VAL A 75 5.09 -24.80 -25.86
N THR A 76 5.12 -25.80 -26.73
CA THR A 76 4.01 -26.72 -26.94
C THR A 76 3.95 -27.68 -25.76
N LEU A 77 2.94 -27.53 -24.90
CA LEU A 77 2.67 -28.50 -23.84
C LEU A 77 2.04 -29.76 -24.47
N PRO A 78 2.33 -30.98 -23.95
CA PRO A 78 1.72 -32.19 -24.47
C PRO A 78 0.23 -32.21 -24.12
N ASP A 79 -0.59 -32.79 -25.01
CA ASP A 79 -2.01 -33.02 -24.73
C ASP A 79 -2.16 -33.94 -23.51
N LYS A 80 -3.09 -33.58 -22.60
CA LYS A 80 -3.35 -34.32 -21.34
C LYS A 80 -3.68 -35.80 -21.52
N ASP A 81 -4.05 -36.23 -22.72
CA ASP A 81 -4.40 -37.61 -23.05
C ASP A 81 -3.20 -38.47 -23.50
N ASN A 82 -2.00 -37.88 -23.68
CA ASN A 82 -0.79 -38.56 -24.20
C ASN A 82 0.47 -38.24 -23.38
N THR A 83 0.37 -38.27 -22.06
CA THR A 83 1.53 -38.16 -21.15
C THR A 83 2.20 -39.52 -20.99
N SER A 84 3.33 -39.74 -21.68
CA SER A 84 4.31 -40.79 -21.37
C SER A 84 5.57 -40.13 -20.79
N ASP A 85 6.40 -40.89 -20.06
CA ASP A 85 7.66 -40.35 -19.50
C ASP A 85 8.61 -39.79 -20.58
N GLU A 86 8.50 -40.26 -21.83
CA GLU A 86 9.29 -39.79 -22.98
C GLU A 86 8.78 -38.44 -23.52
N THR A 87 7.46 -38.20 -23.59
CA THR A 87 6.91 -36.91 -24.04
C THR A 87 7.15 -35.78 -23.02
N ASP A 88 7.21 -36.10 -21.73
CA ASP A 88 7.60 -35.17 -20.67
C ASP A 88 9.09 -34.81 -20.73
N ALA A 89 9.96 -35.78 -21.06
CA ALA A 89 11.39 -35.52 -21.26
C ALA A 89 11.67 -34.64 -22.48
N GLU A 90 11.00 -34.90 -23.62
CA GLU A 90 11.15 -34.10 -24.84
C GLU A 90 10.63 -32.66 -24.67
N THR A 91 9.49 -32.47 -24.01
CA THR A 91 8.99 -31.12 -23.72
C THR A 91 9.89 -30.36 -22.77
N LYS A 92 10.46 -31.01 -21.76
CA LYS A 92 11.45 -30.39 -20.88
C LYS A 92 12.73 -29.99 -21.60
N ALA A 93 13.25 -30.86 -22.48
CA ALA A 93 14.43 -30.55 -23.30
C ALA A 93 14.16 -29.37 -24.27
N THR A 94 12.95 -29.30 -24.84
CA THR A 94 12.53 -28.19 -25.70
C THR A 94 12.41 -26.88 -24.90
N MET A 95 11.85 -26.93 -23.69
CA MET A 95 11.81 -25.77 -22.78
C MET A 95 13.22 -25.26 -22.46
N GLU A 96 14.18 -26.15 -22.20
CA GLU A 96 15.56 -25.79 -21.87
C GLU A 96 16.27 -25.15 -23.07
N SER A 97 16.07 -25.68 -24.28
CA SER A 97 16.61 -25.12 -25.53
C SER A 97 16.05 -23.72 -25.84
N GLU A 98 14.74 -23.52 -25.75
CA GLU A 98 14.13 -22.21 -25.98
C GLU A 98 14.53 -21.19 -24.90
N GLN A 99 14.72 -21.64 -23.65
CA GLN A 99 15.22 -20.77 -22.58
C GLN A 99 16.68 -20.33 -22.77
N LEU A 100 17.51 -21.09 -23.49
CA LEU A 100 18.91 -20.70 -23.80
C LEU A 100 18.97 -19.52 -24.77
N LYS A 101 17.91 -19.29 -25.56
CA LYS A 101 17.76 -18.12 -26.43
C LYS A 101 17.26 -16.89 -25.69
N LEU A 102 16.92 -16.98 -24.40
CA LEU A 102 16.42 -15.82 -23.65
C LEU A 102 17.56 -15.11 -22.92
N VAL A 103 17.43 -13.81 -22.75
CA VAL A 103 18.36 -13.03 -21.94
C VAL A 103 18.05 -13.26 -20.47
N ALA A 104 19.03 -13.78 -19.74
CA ALA A 104 18.95 -13.93 -18.29
C ALA A 104 19.28 -12.59 -17.60
N ILE A 105 18.34 -12.11 -16.79
CA ILE A 105 18.43 -10.84 -16.08
C ILE A 105 18.44 -11.12 -14.57
N ASN A 106 19.34 -10.45 -13.86
CA ASN A 106 19.42 -10.49 -12.41
C ASN A 106 19.35 -9.05 -11.89
N ILE A 107 18.30 -8.72 -11.14
CA ILE A 107 18.09 -7.41 -10.55
C ILE A 107 18.25 -7.52 -9.04
N ALA A 108 19.27 -6.84 -8.50
CA ALA A 108 19.35 -6.61 -7.06
C ALA A 108 18.26 -5.60 -6.66
N LEU A 109 17.49 -5.93 -5.63
CA LEU A 109 16.40 -5.06 -5.19
C LEU A 109 16.95 -3.71 -4.69
N PRO A 110 16.38 -2.58 -5.13
CA PRO A 110 16.80 -1.26 -4.66
C PRO A 110 16.65 -1.11 -3.13
N GLU A 111 17.73 -0.67 -2.47
CA GLU A 111 17.78 -0.41 -1.03
C GLU A 111 16.91 0.78 -0.60
N SER A 112 16.47 1.62 -1.54
CA SER A 112 15.60 2.77 -1.28
C SER A 112 14.14 2.40 -1.02
N VAL A 113 13.77 1.12 -1.14
CA VAL A 113 12.40 0.61 -1.01
C VAL A 113 12.34 -0.47 0.06
N LEU A 114 11.28 -0.46 0.86
CA LEU A 114 10.93 -1.53 1.77
C LEU A 114 10.14 -2.60 1.00
N TRP A 115 10.72 -3.79 0.91
CA TRP A 115 10.09 -4.96 0.29
C TRP A 115 9.53 -5.85 1.41
N PHE A 116 8.21 -6.01 1.43
CA PHE A 116 7.50 -6.85 2.40
C PHE A 116 7.17 -8.24 1.85
N GLU A 117 7.07 -8.34 0.52
CA GLU A 117 6.86 -9.56 -0.23
C GLU A 117 7.83 -9.57 -1.42
N PRO A 118 8.23 -10.74 -1.92
CA PRO A 118 9.03 -10.85 -3.14
C PRO A 118 8.33 -10.13 -4.30
N PRO A 119 8.98 -9.17 -4.98
CA PRO A 119 8.36 -8.48 -6.09
C PRO A 119 8.22 -9.38 -7.32
N THR A 120 7.20 -9.09 -8.12
CA THR A 120 6.99 -9.74 -9.43
C THR A 120 7.62 -8.89 -10.52
N ALA A 121 8.54 -9.46 -11.30
CA ALA A 121 9.06 -8.78 -12.48
C ALA A 121 7.94 -8.62 -13.52
N VAL A 122 7.81 -7.42 -14.06
CA VAL A 122 6.84 -7.09 -15.11
C VAL A 122 7.53 -6.31 -16.21
N GLN A 123 7.05 -6.47 -17.44
CA GLN A 123 7.57 -5.78 -18.60
C GLN A 123 6.50 -4.87 -19.22
N TRP A 124 6.93 -3.71 -19.71
CA TRP A 124 6.04 -2.74 -20.33
C TRP A 124 5.68 -3.16 -21.76
N ASN A 125 4.39 -3.39 -22.01
CA ASN A 125 3.86 -3.56 -23.36
C ASN A 125 3.55 -2.19 -23.96
N ARG A 126 4.34 -1.77 -24.96
CA ARG A 126 4.20 -0.46 -25.61
C ARG A 126 2.90 -0.29 -26.39
N GLU A 127 2.39 -1.35 -27.01
CA GLU A 127 1.18 -1.30 -27.85
C GLU A 127 -0.07 -1.16 -27.00
N LYS A 128 -0.21 -2.01 -25.99
CA LYS A 128 -1.35 -2.00 -25.05
C LYS A 128 -1.22 -0.93 -23.97
N LYS A 129 -0.01 -0.38 -23.75
CA LYS A 129 0.33 0.58 -22.68
C LYS A 129 0.00 0.04 -21.29
N ILE A 130 0.39 -1.21 -21.04
CA ILE A 130 0.16 -1.92 -19.78
C ILE A 130 1.45 -2.59 -19.31
N TRP A 131 1.52 -2.86 -18.01
CA TRP A 131 2.51 -3.76 -17.44
C TRP A 131 2.02 -5.21 -17.58
N SER A 132 2.91 -6.12 -17.94
CA SER A 132 2.56 -7.51 -18.18
C SER A 132 3.66 -8.48 -17.71
N THR A 133 3.25 -9.67 -17.29
CA THR A 133 4.15 -10.80 -16.96
C THR A 133 4.34 -11.76 -18.12
N SER A 134 3.70 -11.55 -19.28
CA SER A 134 3.67 -12.52 -20.38
C SER A 134 5.05 -12.88 -20.96
N ASN A 135 6.00 -11.94 -20.94
CA ASN A 135 7.36 -12.11 -21.47
C ASN A 135 8.41 -12.33 -20.37
N ILE A 136 7.96 -12.68 -19.16
CA ILE A 136 8.82 -12.96 -18.02
C ILE A 136 8.77 -14.47 -17.78
N HIS A 137 9.92 -15.12 -17.92
CA HIS A 137 10.05 -16.57 -17.83
C HIS A 137 10.99 -16.98 -16.70
N ASP A 138 10.71 -18.12 -16.07
CA ASP A 138 11.51 -18.70 -14.98
C ASP A 138 11.89 -17.68 -13.86
N PRO A 139 10.92 -16.92 -13.29
CA PRO A 139 11.22 -15.98 -12.22
C PRO A 139 11.65 -16.71 -10.95
N LYS A 140 12.80 -16.32 -10.39
CA LYS A 140 13.41 -16.87 -9.19
C LYS A 140 13.83 -15.73 -8.27
N PHE A 141 13.42 -15.80 -7.02
CA PHE A 141 13.82 -14.83 -6.01
C PHE A 141 14.81 -15.45 -5.03
N ASN A 142 15.99 -14.85 -4.91
CA ASN A 142 16.96 -15.19 -3.87
C ASN A 142 16.78 -14.21 -2.69
N GLU A 143 16.17 -14.70 -1.61
CA GLU A 143 15.87 -13.91 -0.42
C GLU A 143 17.14 -13.49 0.34
N GLU A 144 18.15 -14.35 0.44
CA GLU A 144 19.41 -14.03 1.13
C GLU A 144 20.17 -12.89 0.45
N LYS A 145 20.19 -12.87 -0.89
CA LYS A 145 20.88 -11.86 -1.69
C LYS A 145 20.00 -10.67 -2.07
N GLN A 146 18.68 -10.76 -1.84
CA GLN A 146 17.68 -9.82 -2.34
C GLN A 146 17.84 -9.59 -3.85
N VAL A 147 17.94 -10.68 -4.63
CA VAL A 147 18.09 -10.64 -6.09
C VAL A 147 16.92 -11.36 -6.75
N LEU A 148 16.24 -10.68 -7.67
CA LEU A 148 15.24 -11.26 -8.55
C LEU A 148 15.88 -11.62 -9.90
N SER A 149 15.81 -12.89 -10.24
CA SER A 149 16.33 -13.45 -11.49
C SER A 149 15.17 -13.87 -12.39
N PHE A 150 15.22 -13.54 -13.67
CA PHE A 150 14.23 -14.01 -14.66
C PHE A 150 14.84 -13.99 -16.06
N LYS A 151 14.15 -14.59 -17.02
CA LYS A 151 14.53 -14.60 -18.42
C LYS A 151 13.50 -13.85 -19.25
N THR A 152 13.95 -13.15 -20.28
CA THR A 152 13.05 -12.47 -21.22
C THR A 152 13.58 -12.56 -22.65
N GLY A 153 12.64 -12.64 -23.60
CA GLY A 153 12.92 -12.63 -25.02
C GLY A 153 12.75 -11.24 -25.66
N LEU A 154 12.28 -10.24 -24.91
CA LEU A 154 12.02 -8.89 -25.43
C LEU A 154 12.85 -7.87 -24.65
N MET A 155 13.51 -6.95 -25.36
CA MET A 155 14.17 -5.79 -24.75
C MET A 155 13.17 -4.65 -24.59
N ALA A 156 12.42 -4.70 -23.48
CA ALA A 156 11.46 -3.66 -23.11
C ALA A 156 11.61 -3.27 -21.64
N PRO A 157 11.15 -2.07 -21.23
CA PRO A 157 11.30 -1.59 -19.87
C PRO A 157 10.74 -2.59 -18.85
N VAL A 158 11.49 -2.83 -17.78
CA VAL A 158 11.14 -3.74 -16.70
C VAL A 158 10.81 -2.95 -15.44
N GLY A 159 9.77 -3.38 -14.72
CA GLY A 159 9.40 -2.89 -13.41
C GLY A 159 9.34 -4.02 -12.38
N LEU A 160 9.39 -3.65 -11.10
CA LEU A 160 9.21 -4.56 -9.97
C LEU A 160 7.84 -4.28 -9.34
N ALA A 161 6.88 -5.15 -9.57
CA ALA A 161 5.52 -5.02 -9.09
C ALA A 161 5.36 -5.60 -7.68
N THR A 162 4.69 -4.86 -6.80
CA THR A 162 4.34 -5.29 -5.43
C THR A 162 2.85 -5.11 -5.17
N PHE A 163 2.31 -5.92 -4.26
CA PHE A 163 0.94 -5.78 -3.82
C PHE A 163 0.77 -4.48 -3.01
N ARG A 164 -0.22 -3.65 -3.36
CA ARG A 164 -0.41 -2.33 -2.71
C ARG A 164 -0.91 -2.43 -1.28
N PHE A 165 -1.65 -3.48 -0.96
CA PHE A 165 -2.44 -3.56 0.26
C PHE A 165 -1.85 -4.51 1.30
N VAL A 166 -0.54 -4.79 1.24
CA VAL A 166 0.16 -5.66 2.20
C VAL A 166 -0.07 -5.21 3.65
N ASN A 167 -0.22 -3.90 3.86
CA ASN A 167 -0.43 -3.31 5.17
C ASN A 167 -1.90 -3.13 5.58
N LEU A 168 -2.85 -3.69 4.81
CA LEU A 168 -4.28 -3.63 5.08
C LEU A 168 -4.88 -5.02 5.33
N PRO A 169 -5.93 -5.13 6.17
CA PRO A 169 -6.46 -4.08 7.04
C PRO A 169 -5.51 -3.71 8.18
N TYR A 170 -5.63 -2.51 8.73
CA TYR A 170 -4.86 -2.12 9.92
C TYR A 170 -5.29 -2.96 11.14
N GLN A 171 -4.33 -3.29 11.99
CA GLN A 171 -4.55 -4.05 13.21
C GLN A 171 -5.08 -3.13 14.32
N THR A 172 -4.45 -1.97 14.52
CA THR A 172 -4.89 -0.94 15.47
C THR A 172 -4.51 0.45 14.97
N TRP A 173 -5.17 1.47 15.51
CA TRP A 173 -4.79 2.87 15.33
C TRP A 173 -5.18 3.68 16.57
N GLU A 174 -4.46 4.76 16.84
CA GLU A 174 -4.75 5.71 17.93
C GLU A 174 -4.49 7.14 17.46
N LEU A 175 -5.47 8.03 17.66
CA LEU A 175 -5.38 9.46 17.45
C LEU A 175 -5.54 10.16 18.80
N ARG A 176 -4.57 10.98 19.21
CA ARG A 176 -4.60 11.68 20.49
C ARG A 176 -3.80 12.97 20.47
N PRO A 177 -3.98 13.88 21.43
CA PRO A 177 -3.17 15.08 21.53
C PRO A 177 -1.67 14.73 21.70
N ASP A 178 -0.80 15.46 21.01
CA ASP A 178 0.65 15.41 21.24
C ASP A 178 0.98 16.18 22.53
N TRP A 179 1.06 15.46 23.64
CA TRP A 179 1.38 16.03 24.95
C TRP A 179 2.90 16.15 25.19
N LYS A 180 3.73 15.51 24.36
CA LYS A 180 5.20 15.56 24.49
C LYS A 180 5.78 16.75 23.72
N GLY A 181 5.17 17.10 22.60
CA GLY A 181 5.55 18.23 21.77
C GLY A 181 4.97 19.58 22.22
N PRO A 182 5.13 20.61 21.38
CA PRO A 182 4.48 21.90 21.54
C PRO A 182 2.95 21.78 21.58
N PRO A 183 2.25 22.73 22.22
CA PRO A 183 0.79 22.76 22.24
C PRO A 183 0.19 22.76 20.83
N GLY A 184 -0.98 22.14 20.67
CA GLY A 184 -1.72 22.11 19.40
C GLY A 184 -1.24 21.04 18.41
N GLY A 185 -0.29 20.18 18.78
CA GLY A 185 0.06 19.01 18.00
C GLY A 185 -0.89 17.83 18.24
N VAL A 186 -0.99 16.95 17.24
CA VAL A 186 -1.72 15.69 17.32
C VAL A 186 -0.77 14.55 17.01
N PHE A 187 -0.90 13.46 17.76
CA PHE A 187 -0.18 12.22 17.54
C PHE A 187 -1.14 11.18 16.95
N PHE A 188 -0.72 10.56 15.85
CA PHE A 188 -1.47 9.50 15.20
C PHE A 188 -0.58 8.28 15.01
N SER A 189 -0.98 7.12 15.53
CA SER A 189 -0.25 5.87 15.37
C SER A 189 -1.09 4.85 14.64
N VAL A 190 -0.48 4.13 13.71
CA VAL A 190 -1.10 3.04 12.93
C VAL A 190 -0.23 1.80 13.04
N THR A 191 -0.81 0.73 13.56
CA THR A 191 -0.25 -0.63 13.52
C THR A 191 -0.84 -1.34 12.32
N ALA A 192 -0.04 -1.53 11.28
CA ALA A 192 -0.41 -2.28 10.09
C ALA A 192 0.05 -3.74 10.22
N ALA A 193 -0.12 -4.53 9.15
CA ALA A 193 0.24 -5.95 9.16
C ALA A 193 1.77 -6.18 9.30
N THR A 194 2.60 -5.35 8.64
CA THR A 194 4.06 -5.53 8.64
C THR A 194 4.81 -4.41 9.36
N VAL A 195 4.25 -3.20 9.42
CA VAL A 195 4.91 -2.02 10.03
C VAL A 195 4.04 -1.32 11.05
N ILE A 196 4.70 -0.59 11.95
CA ILE A 196 4.05 0.38 12.83
C ILE A 196 4.60 1.75 12.48
N VAL A 197 3.70 2.69 12.20
CA VAL A 197 4.06 4.07 11.82
C VAL A 197 3.41 5.04 12.78
N GLU A 198 4.23 5.91 13.35
CA GLU A 198 3.78 7.02 14.18
C GLU A 198 3.93 8.33 13.42
N PHE A 199 2.91 9.16 13.49
CA PHE A 199 2.84 10.48 12.88
C PHE A 199 2.66 11.55 13.95
N ILE A 200 3.26 12.71 13.70
CA ILE A 200 2.99 13.95 14.43
C ILE A 200 2.44 14.95 13.43
N ILE A 201 1.27 15.49 13.71
CA ILE A 201 0.53 16.46 12.90
C ILE A 201 0.59 17.81 13.62
N ARG A 202 0.97 18.86 12.89
CA ARG A 202 1.05 20.24 13.42
C ARG A 202 0.69 21.23 12.33
N ALA A 203 -0.30 22.08 12.60
CA ALA A 203 -0.84 23.02 11.62
C ALA A 203 -1.03 22.31 10.27
N ASN A 204 -0.44 22.82 9.20
CA ASN A 204 -0.53 22.28 7.84
C ASN A 204 0.49 21.18 7.46
N GLN A 205 1.18 20.58 8.43
CA GLN A 205 2.26 19.63 8.19
C GLN A 205 2.16 18.36 9.02
N VAL A 206 2.68 17.27 8.46
CA VAL A 206 2.76 15.96 9.07
C VAL A 206 4.20 15.46 8.99
N CYS A 207 4.65 14.85 10.07
CA CYS A 207 5.95 14.20 10.18
C CYS A 207 5.74 12.72 10.49
N MET A 208 6.48 11.85 9.83
CA MET A 208 6.63 10.46 10.30
C MET A 208 7.59 10.47 11.48
N ASN A 209 7.06 10.37 12.69
CA ASN A 209 7.84 10.40 13.92
C ASN A 209 8.66 9.13 14.12
N GLN A 210 8.07 7.98 13.80
CA GLN A 210 8.74 6.70 13.96
C GLN A 210 8.22 5.69 12.94
N LEU A 211 9.13 4.85 12.46
CA LEU A 211 8.86 3.67 11.66
C LEU A 211 9.48 2.45 12.35
N GLN A 212 8.64 1.49 12.75
CA GLN A 212 9.08 0.25 13.39
C GLN A 212 8.84 -0.95 12.46
N ASN A 213 9.60 -2.02 12.68
CA ASN A 213 9.56 -3.27 11.90
C ASN A 213 9.89 -3.10 10.41
N ALA A 214 10.63 -2.04 10.04
CA ALA A 214 11.19 -1.91 8.71
C ALA A 214 12.25 -3.00 8.48
N THR A 215 12.19 -3.67 7.33
CA THR A 215 13.14 -4.72 6.93
C THR A 215 14.49 -4.17 6.48
N SER A 216 14.58 -2.86 6.22
CA SER A 216 15.80 -2.17 5.81
C SER A 216 15.86 -0.73 6.34
N THR A 217 16.93 -0.01 6.00
CA THR A 217 17.14 1.41 6.32
C THR A 217 16.44 2.38 5.35
N ALA A 218 15.64 1.86 4.41
CA ALA A 218 14.81 2.68 3.55
C ALA A 218 13.89 3.61 4.36
N LEU A 219 13.63 4.81 3.84
CA LEU A 219 12.78 5.86 4.43
C LEU A 219 13.30 6.47 5.75
N GLN A 220 14.47 6.10 6.25
CA GLN A 220 15.02 6.72 7.47
C GLN A 220 15.35 8.21 7.29
N ASP A 221 15.61 8.64 6.05
CA ASP A 221 15.88 10.03 5.69
C ASP A 221 14.66 10.96 5.87
N ILE A 222 13.44 10.40 5.83
CA ILE A 222 12.21 11.18 5.98
C ILE A 222 11.66 11.18 7.40
N VAL A 223 12.13 10.28 8.28
CA VAL A 223 11.73 10.22 9.69
C VAL A 223 12.13 11.51 10.42
N GLY A 224 11.23 12.08 11.21
CA GLY A 224 11.45 13.31 11.96
C GLY A 224 11.32 14.60 11.12
N THR A 225 11.12 14.51 9.81
CA THR A 225 10.97 15.68 8.93
C THR A 225 9.49 15.98 8.65
N PHE A 226 9.10 17.25 8.81
CA PHE A 226 7.75 17.72 8.51
C PHE A 226 7.56 18.02 7.03
N TYR A 227 6.46 17.53 6.47
CA TYR A 227 6.06 17.75 5.09
C TYR A 227 4.56 18.08 5.03
N PRO A 228 4.09 18.76 3.97
CA PRO A 228 2.67 18.73 3.63
C PRO A 228 2.19 17.27 3.45
N PRO A 229 0.96 16.90 3.87
CA PRO A 229 0.47 15.52 3.84
C PRO A 229 0.71 14.80 2.50
N HIS A 230 0.35 15.44 1.39
CA HIS A 230 0.49 14.88 0.05
C HIS A 230 1.95 14.55 -0.33
N GLN A 231 2.92 15.32 0.15
CA GLN A 231 4.34 15.06 -0.10
C GLN A 231 4.83 13.87 0.72
N LEU A 232 4.45 13.79 2.00
CA LEU A 232 4.77 12.65 2.86
C LEU A 232 4.19 11.35 2.29
N MET A 233 2.90 11.36 1.93
CA MET A 233 2.23 10.22 1.31
C MET A 233 2.94 9.72 0.06
N ARG A 234 3.38 10.65 -0.82
CA ARG A 234 4.11 10.30 -2.03
C ARG A 234 5.44 9.64 -1.72
N ARG A 235 6.21 10.19 -0.77
CA ARG A 235 7.52 9.65 -0.36
C ARG A 235 7.39 8.26 0.26
N MET A 236 6.42 8.09 1.16
CA MET A 236 6.14 6.80 1.79
C MET A 236 5.77 5.73 0.75
N ARG A 237 4.86 6.04 -0.18
CA ARG A 237 4.48 5.14 -1.27
C ARG A 237 5.66 4.77 -2.16
N GLN A 238 6.53 5.72 -2.48
CA GLN A 238 7.73 5.46 -3.29
C GLN A 238 8.74 4.56 -2.58
N GLY A 239 8.84 4.64 -1.25
CA GLY A 239 9.67 3.75 -0.44
C GLY A 239 8.98 2.45 0.00
N GLY A 240 7.82 2.11 -0.58
CA GLY A 240 7.15 0.83 -0.35
C GLY A 240 6.13 0.79 0.79
N ILE A 241 5.92 1.90 1.52
CA ILE A 241 4.87 2.00 2.55
C ILE A 241 3.65 2.70 1.97
N ASP A 242 2.62 1.94 1.60
CA ASP A 242 1.31 2.48 1.25
C ASP A 242 0.29 2.21 2.38
N LEU A 243 0.10 3.21 3.24
CA LEU A 243 -0.93 3.21 4.28
C LEU A 243 -2.14 4.06 3.86
N PHE A 244 -2.32 4.32 2.57
CA PHE A 244 -3.28 5.32 2.11
C PHE A 244 -4.25 4.67 1.10
N PRO A 245 -5.20 3.84 1.56
CA PRO A 245 -6.14 3.17 0.70
C PRO A 245 -6.93 4.17 -0.14
N GLN A 246 -7.12 3.83 -1.41
CA GLN A 246 -8.03 4.58 -2.29
C GLN A 246 -9.47 4.12 -2.06
N HIS A 247 -10.43 4.87 -2.59
CA HIS A 247 -11.87 4.61 -2.45
C HIS A 247 -12.30 3.20 -2.90
N ASP A 248 -11.54 2.59 -3.82
CA ASP A 248 -11.77 1.26 -4.39
C ASP A 248 -10.93 0.16 -3.71
N ALA A 249 -10.12 0.47 -2.69
CA ALA A 249 -9.24 -0.50 -2.03
C ALA A 249 -10.02 -1.68 -1.41
N TYR A 250 -11.25 -1.44 -0.93
CA TYR A 250 -12.12 -2.49 -0.37
C TYR A 250 -12.46 -3.60 -1.37
N LEU A 251 -12.31 -3.36 -2.68
CA LEU A 251 -12.50 -4.37 -3.73
C LEU A 251 -11.37 -5.40 -3.74
N TYR A 252 -10.17 -5.03 -3.27
CA TYR A 252 -8.95 -5.83 -3.37
C TYR A 252 -8.46 -6.34 -2.01
N VAL A 253 -9.14 -5.96 -0.93
CA VAL A 253 -8.88 -6.43 0.43
C VAL A 253 -10.05 -7.29 0.90
N GLU A 254 -9.75 -8.48 1.39
CA GLU A 254 -10.75 -9.42 1.88
C GLU A 254 -11.25 -9.02 3.28
N GLY A 255 -12.49 -9.38 3.61
CA GLY A 255 -13.07 -9.16 4.94
C GLY A 255 -13.41 -7.71 5.31
N VAL A 256 -13.09 -6.72 4.48
CA VAL A 256 -13.40 -5.30 4.75
C VAL A 256 -14.71 -4.84 4.10
N THR A 257 -15.44 -3.96 4.78
CA THR A 257 -16.65 -3.35 4.22
C THR A 257 -16.47 -1.84 4.11
N GLN A 258 -16.75 -1.29 2.93
CA GLN A 258 -16.76 0.16 2.74
C GLN A 258 -17.81 0.79 3.66
N LYS A 259 -17.43 1.85 4.38
CA LYS A 259 -18.35 2.59 5.24
C LYS A 259 -19.18 3.58 4.41
N HIS A 260 -20.22 4.15 5.04
CA HIS A 260 -21.04 5.16 4.39
C HIS A 260 -20.23 6.46 4.19
N TYR A 261 -19.72 6.67 2.98
CA TYR A 261 -18.79 7.74 2.61
C TYR A 261 -19.07 9.11 3.25
N THR A 262 -20.28 9.67 3.09
CA THR A 262 -20.62 10.99 3.64
C THR A 262 -20.57 11.03 5.17
N ALA A 263 -20.97 9.93 5.83
CA ALA A 263 -21.01 9.87 7.29
C ALA A 263 -19.61 9.63 7.87
N GLU A 264 -18.77 8.87 7.17
CA GLU A 264 -17.37 8.65 7.50
C GLU A 264 -16.56 9.95 7.37
N ASN A 265 -16.71 10.69 6.27
CA ASN A 265 -16.04 11.99 6.10
C ASN A 265 -16.48 13.01 7.16
N HIS A 266 -17.79 13.14 7.42
CA HIS A 266 -18.29 14.02 8.48
C HIS A 266 -17.75 13.63 9.86
N LEU A 267 -17.61 12.33 10.12
CA LEU A 267 -17.02 11.84 11.36
C LEU A 267 -15.54 12.20 11.46
N TYR A 268 -14.77 12.12 10.37
CA TYR A 268 -13.38 12.59 10.35
C TYR A 268 -13.29 14.09 10.65
N ASP A 269 -14.15 14.93 10.08
CA ASP A 269 -14.20 16.37 10.40
C ASP A 269 -14.50 16.60 11.89
N CYS A 270 -15.46 15.87 12.45
CA CYS A 270 -15.77 15.93 13.89
C CYS A 270 -14.58 15.47 14.76
N MET A 271 -13.90 14.40 14.38
CA MET A 271 -12.72 13.89 15.08
C MET A 271 -11.57 14.91 15.02
N ALA A 272 -11.36 15.54 13.87
CA ALA A 272 -10.34 16.56 13.66
C ALA A 272 -10.59 17.78 14.56
N LEU A 273 -11.84 18.27 14.66
CA LEU A 273 -12.23 19.34 15.59
C LEU A 273 -11.97 18.99 17.06
N CYS A 274 -12.05 17.71 17.43
CA CYS A 274 -11.84 17.22 18.79
C CYS A 274 -10.39 16.76 19.07
N SER A 275 -9.51 16.72 18.06
CA SER A 275 -8.23 16.01 18.09
C SER A 275 -7.23 16.50 19.14
N THR A 276 -7.36 17.75 19.59
CA THR A 276 -6.49 18.36 20.63
C THR A 276 -6.98 18.14 22.06
N THR A 277 -8.18 17.56 22.22
CA THR A 277 -8.83 17.35 23.52
C THR A 277 -9.38 15.95 23.72
N TYR A 278 -9.44 15.12 22.66
CA TYR A 278 -9.95 13.76 22.71
C TYR A 278 -8.94 12.77 22.17
N ASN A 279 -8.98 11.57 22.74
CA ASN A 279 -8.28 10.41 22.26
C ASN A 279 -9.29 9.47 21.61
N PHE A 280 -9.06 9.15 20.35
CA PHE A 280 -9.80 8.15 19.59
C PHE A 280 -8.90 6.94 19.34
N SER A 281 -9.46 5.74 19.42
CA SER A 281 -8.70 4.51 19.19
C SER A 281 -9.57 3.50 18.45
N TRP A 282 -8.90 2.61 17.71
CA TRP A 282 -9.50 1.46 17.06
C TRP A 282 -10.40 0.66 18.00
N SER A 283 -11.39 -0.02 17.42
CA SER A 283 -12.22 -1.01 18.11
C SER A 283 -12.36 -2.28 17.27
N ARG A 284 -12.29 -3.45 17.94
CA ARG A 284 -12.48 -4.76 17.27
C ARG A 284 -13.87 -4.90 16.65
N TRP A 285 -14.85 -4.20 17.21
CA TRP A 285 -16.24 -4.26 16.76
C TRP A 285 -16.45 -3.62 15.39
N ASN A 286 -15.57 -2.68 14.98
CA ASN A 286 -15.77 -1.88 13.77
C ASN A 286 -15.71 -2.68 12.48
N LEU A 287 -14.83 -3.68 12.40
CA LEU A 287 -14.60 -4.47 11.19
C LEU A 287 -15.88 -5.19 10.75
N LEU A 288 -16.63 -5.75 11.71
CA LEU A 288 -17.85 -6.51 11.49
C LEU A 288 -19.12 -5.66 11.63
N ALA A 289 -19.01 -4.37 11.92
CA ALA A 289 -20.17 -3.49 12.13
C ALA A 289 -20.97 -3.19 10.84
N GLY A 290 -20.43 -3.53 9.67
CA GLY A 290 -21.07 -3.25 8.37
C GLY A 290 -20.91 -1.80 7.91
N ARG A 291 -21.61 -1.43 6.83
CA ARG A 291 -21.43 -0.16 6.11
C ARG A 291 -21.84 1.09 6.90
N ASN A 292 -22.98 1.04 7.58
CA ASN A 292 -23.59 2.22 8.22
C ASN A 292 -23.15 2.43 9.68
N ASN A 293 -22.25 1.60 10.19
CA ASN A 293 -21.84 1.66 11.59
C ASN A 293 -20.33 1.90 11.67
N MET A 294 -19.94 2.97 12.33
CA MET A 294 -18.56 3.30 12.67
C MET A 294 -18.42 3.18 14.18
N VAL A 295 -17.59 2.25 14.63
CA VAL A 295 -17.38 1.95 16.04
C VAL A 295 -15.94 2.21 16.40
N MET A 296 -15.70 2.94 17.48
CA MET A 296 -14.35 3.27 17.95
C MET A 296 -14.35 3.53 19.45
N GLN A 297 -13.18 3.50 20.06
CA GLN A 297 -13.02 3.92 21.45
C GLN A 297 -12.79 5.44 21.50
N VAL A 298 -13.37 6.09 22.51
CA VAL A 298 -13.24 7.53 22.74
C VAL A 298 -13.03 7.82 24.22
N ARG A 299 -12.20 8.83 24.52
CA ARG A 299 -12.12 9.44 25.86
C ARG A 299 -11.64 10.88 25.76
N GLU A 300 -12.02 11.70 26.72
CA GLU A 300 -11.44 13.04 26.86
C GLU A 300 -9.97 12.94 27.33
N PHE A 301 -9.11 13.80 26.79
CA PHE A 301 -7.69 13.87 27.04
C PHE A 301 -7.28 15.33 27.34
N ILE A 302 -7.43 15.74 28.59
CA ILE A 302 -6.96 17.04 29.09
C ILE A 302 -5.85 16.84 30.12
N ASP A 303 -6.16 16.14 31.22
CA ASP A 303 -5.21 15.88 32.30
C ASP A 303 -4.66 14.45 32.19
N ARG A 304 -3.39 14.35 31.80
CA ARG A 304 -2.68 13.06 31.69
C ARG A 304 -2.66 12.26 32.99
N LYS A 305 -2.74 12.93 34.14
CA LYS A 305 -2.73 12.26 35.46
C LYS A 305 -4.08 11.67 35.82
N ARG A 306 -5.16 12.14 35.20
CA ARG A 306 -6.55 11.78 35.51
C ARG A 306 -7.33 11.53 34.22
N LEU A 307 -6.88 10.55 33.44
CA LEU A 307 -7.57 10.17 32.21
C LEU A 307 -8.81 9.34 32.53
N PRO A 308 -9.98 9.66 31.96
CA PRO A 308 -11.14 8.81 32.03
C PRO A 308 -10.89 7.49 31.27
N ASN A 309 -11.67 6.47 31.63
CA ASN A 309 -11.68 5.21 30.90
C ASN A 309 -12.20 5.41 29.48
N TYR A 310 -11.75 4.55 28.57
CA TYR A 310 -12.32 4.51 27.22
C TYR A 310 -13.80 4.15 27.26
N GLN A 311 -14.58 4.91 26.51
CA GLN A 311 -15.97 4.63 26.20
C GLN A 311 -16.08 4.12 24.76
N MET A 312 -17.14 3.37 24.47
CA MET A 312 -17.41 2.89 23.12
C MET A 312 -18.31 3.86 22.38
N LEU A 313 -17.76 4.51 21.36
CA LEU A 313 -18.49 5.40 20.46
C LEU A 313 -19.06 4.58 19.30
N HIS A 314 -20.37 4.74 19.07
CA HIS A 314 -21.06 4.22 17.89
C HIS A 314 -21.66 5.38 17.11
N VAL A 315 -21.22 5.52 15.86
CA VAL A 315 -21.70 6.54 14.92
C VAL A 315 -22.39 5.87 13.74
N THR A 316 -23.50 6.46 13.33
CA THR A 316 -24.28 6.10 12.14
C THR A 316 -24.57 7.36 11.33
N PRO A 317 -25.06 7.26 10.09
CA PRO A 317 -25.49 8.44 9.32
C PRO A 317 -26.58 9.29 10.00
N LEU A 318 -27.24 8.78 11.04
CA LEU A 318 -28.36 9.45 11.69
C LEU A 318 -28.06 9.96 13.09
N LYS A 319 -27.03 9.41 13.77
CA LYS A 319 -26.71 9.74 15.16
C LYS A 319 -25.33 9.27 15.60
N ALA A 320 -24.83 9.89 16.67
CA ALA A 320 -23.72 9.40 17.49
C ALA A 320 -24.19 9.08 18.91
N ILE A 321 -23.66 8.01 19.51
CA ILE A 321 -24.01 7.59 20.87
C ILE A 321 -22.84 6.87 21.54
N ILE A 322 -22.74 6.99 22.86
CA ILE A 322 -21.89 6.10 23.67
C ILE A 322 -22.70 4.88 24.04
N VAL A 323 -22.24 3.69 23.63
CA VAL A 323 -22.91 2.42 23.88
C VAL A 323 -22.44 1.76 25.17
N ASP A 324 -23.33 1.00 25.80
CA ASP A 324 -23.04 0.24 27.01
C ASP A 324 -22.31 -1.08 26.69
N CYS A 325 -21.08 -0.95 26.17
CA CYS A 325 -20.16 -2.08 26.04
C CYS A 325 -18.70 -1.59 26.06
N THR A 326 -17.75 -2.53 26.08
CA THR A 326 -16.31 -2.28 26.06
C THR A 326 -15.62 -3.27 25.10
N GLU A 327 -14.30 -3.14 24.92
CA GLU A 327 -13.50 -4.10 24.14
C GLU A 327 -13.49 -5.51 24.74
N VAL A 328 -13.75 -5.66 26.05
CA VAL A 328 -13.78 -6.97 26.73
C VAL A 328 -15.19 -7.56 26.85
N SER A 329 -16.22 -6.83 26.43
CA SER A 329 -17.60 -7.32 26.43
C SER A 329 -17.76 -8.54 25.52
N GLN A 330 -18.61 -9.50 25.90
CA GLN A 330 -18.83 -10.73 25.11
C GLN A 330 -19.51 -10.45 23.76
N ALA A 331 -20.38 -9.44 23.70
CA ALA A 331 -21.09 -9.02 22.50
C ALA A 331 -21.13 -7.50 22.41
N PHE A 332 -21.34 -6.99 21.19
CA PHE A 332 -21.54 -5.56 20.95
C PHE A 332 -22.95 -5.14 21.36
N SER A 333 -23.05 -4.02 22.07
CA SER A 333 -24.35 -3.41 22.43
C SER A 333 -24.66 -2.25 21.49
N HIS A 334 -25.88 -2.23 20.96
CA HIS A 334 -26.41 -1.07 20.22
C HIS A 334 -27.15 -0.09 21.14
N GLN A 335 -27.33 -0.44 22.41
CA GLN A 335 -28.02 0.40 23.39
C GLN A 335 -27.06 1.45 23.94
N GLY A 336 -27.53 2.69 23.98
CA GLY A 336 -26.80 3.77 24.60
C GLY A 336 -26.74 3.60 26.11
N VAL A 337 -25.71 4.18 26.72
CA VAL A 337 -25.64 4.35 28.18
C VAL A 337 -26.88 5.12 28.65
N GLU A 338 -27.39 4.77 29.83
CA GLU A 338 -28.58 5.37 30.42
C GLU A 338 -28.46 6.90 30.53
N GLY A 339 -29.54 7.62 30.20
CA GLY A 339 -29.57 9.09 30.24
C GLY A 339 -29.06 9.79 28.98
N MET A 340 -28.65 9.05 27.93
CA MET A 340 -28.29 9.66 26.64
C MET A 340 -29.51 10.18 25.88
N GLU A 341 -29.45 11.46 25.50
CA GLU A 341 -30.37 12.08 24.53
C GLU A 341 -30.01 11.68 23.08
N PHE A 342 -30.75 12.24 22.11
CA PHE A 342 -30.42 12.10 20.69
C PHE A 342 -29.34 13.13 20.28
N TYR A 343 -28.25 12.65 19.69
CA TYR A 343 -27.19 13.49 19.12
C TYR A 343 -27.04 13.17 17.63
N PRO A 344 -27.19 14.16 16.73
CA PRO A 344 -27.09 13.92 15.29
C PRO A 344 -25.68 13.50 14.84
N ASP A 345 -24.64 13.96 15.54
CA ASP A 345 -23.25 13.67 15.24
C ASP A 345 -22.34 13.67 16.48
N LEU A 346 -21.06 13.36 16.26
CA LEU A 346 -20.04 13.34 17.31
C LEU A 346 -19.83 14.74 17.91
N PHE A 347 -19.84 15.79 17.09
CA PHE A 347 -19.62 17.16 17.56
C PHE A 347 -20.68 17.59 18.58
N MET A 348 -21.97 17.30 18.33
CA MET A 348 -23.05 17.64 19.25
C MET A 348 -23.00 16.80 20.53
N LEU A 349 -22.63 15.51 20.41
CA LEU A 349 -22.41 14.63 21.56
C LEU A 349 -21.31 15.19 22.46
N VAL A 350 -20.17 15.56 21.89
CA VAL A 350 -19.03 16.18 22.60
C VAL A 350 -19.45 17.54 23.17
N SER A 351 -20.16 18.38 22.42
CA SER A 351 -20.60 19.71 22.88
C SER A 351 -21.50 19.65 24.11
N LYS A 352 -22.30 18.58 24.28
CA LYS A 352 -23.12 18.36 25.47
C LYS A 352 -22.28 17.89 26.66
N HIS A 353 -21.44 16.87 26.46
CA HIS A 353 -20.80 16.10 27.55
C HIS A 353 -19.36 16.48 27.90
N ALA A 354 -18.64 17.18 27.02
CA ALA A 354 -17.27 17.57 27.26
C ALA A 354 -17.13 18.51 28.46
N SER A 355 -15.95 18.54 29.07
CA SER A 355 -15.63 19.53 30.08
C SER A 355 -15.56 20.95 29.48
N SER A 356 -15.71 21.99 30.33
CA SER A 356 -15.61 23.39 29.88
C SER A 356 -14.27 23.69 29.19
N SER A 357 -13.16 23.11 29.70
CA SER A 357 -11.84 23.30 29.09
C SER A 357 -11.73 22.65 27.71
N SER A 358 -12.36 21.50 27.48
CA SER A 358 -12.43 20.91 26.13
C SER A 358 -13.20 21.81 25.18
N LYS A 359 -14.36 22.32 25.60
CA LYS A 359 -15.19 23.20 24.76
C LYS A 359 -14.45 24.46 24.32
N GLU A 360 -13.72 25.10 25.24
CA GLU A 360 -12.89 26.27 24.92
C GLU A 360 -11.79 25.94 23.90
N LYS A 361 -11.09 24.82 24.07
CA LYS A 361 -10.03 24.38 23.16
C LYS A 361 -10.55 23.97 21.78
N ILE A 362 -11.70 23.30 21.72
CA ILE A 362 -12.36 22.93 20.46
C ILE A 362 -12.79 24.20 19.72
N ALA A 363 -13.34 25.20 20.42
CA ALA A 363 -13.73 26.47 19.79
C ALA A 363 -12.54 27.28 19.26
N ALA A 364 -11.35 27.09 19.83
CA ALA A 364 -10.12 27.78 19.45
C ALA A 364 -9.16 26.91 18.61
N ILE A 365 -9.62 25.77 18.08
CA ILE A 365 -8.77 24.87 17.30
C ILE A 365 -8.30 25.53 16.01
N ASP A 366 -7.04 25.29 15.66
CA ASP A 366 -6.45 25.75 14.41
C ASP A 366 -7.13 25.07 13.22
N GLN A 367 -7.64 25.86 12.27
CA GLN A 367 -8.31 25.34 11.08
C GLN A 367 -7.33 24.63 10.14
N ASP A 368 -6.07 25.06 10.08
CA ASP A 368 -5.05 24.40 9.26
C ASP A 368 -4.79 22.99 9.79
N LEU A 369 -4.77 22.83 11.12
CA LEU A 369 -4.66 21.52 11.77
C LEU A 369 -5.86 20.62 11.45
N VAL A 370 -7.08 21.17 11.47
CA VAL A 370 -8.30 20.40 11.19
C VAL A 370 -8.32 19.88 9.74
N GLN A 371 -7.75 20.65 8.81
CA GLN A 371 -7.68 20.28 7.40
C GLN A 371 -6.56 19.29 7.04
N THR A 372 -5.61 19.06 7.95
CA THR A 372 -4.37 18.30 7.71
C THR A 372 -4.51 16.85 8.12
#